data_AF-A0A820G2N1-F1
#
_entry.id   AF-A0A820G2N1-F1
#
_cell.length_a   1.000
_cell.length_b   1.000
_cell.length_c   1.000
_cell.angle_alpha   90.00
_cell.angle_beta   90.00
_cell.angle_gamma   90.00
#
_symmetry.space_group_name_H-M   'P 1'
#
loop_
_entity.id
_entity.type
_entity.pdbx_description
1 polymer ?
#
loop_
_entity_poly.entity_id
_entity_poly.type
_entity_poly.pdbx_seq_one_letter_code
_entity_poly.pdbx_strand_id
1 'polypeptide(L)'
;ISETAIIGTRFGTVYATDADNDGIIYSISSSQFSIDPLTGILQLQQTFQSSSASQYFVSVTASDDGTSCLPARSACPRFSTSTIITINVTAVNKRSPQFLNKKCGSTVSFYESNAIGANITTLTVFDDDRGEDGQIAISFPSEQSRTTVSDLRNTAYSQFYIQQLPQTGTTRTAVLRTNISFDYDAPVD
;
A
#
# COMPACT_ATOMS: atom_id res chain seq x y z
N ILE A 1 -10.38 1.34 -3.57
CA ILE A 1 -10.88 -0.02 -3.24
C ILE A 1 -9.86 -1.04 -3.73
N SER A 2 -9.57 -2.10 -2.98
CA SER A 2 -8.62 -3.13 -3.41
C SER A 2 -9.15 -3.96 -4.60
N GLU A 3 -8.29 -4.34 -5.53
CA GLU A 3 -8.63 -5.26 -6.64
C GLU A 3 -9.07 -6.65 -6.15
N THR A 4 -8.70 -7.05 -4.93
CA THR A 4 -9.11 -8.33 -4.32
C THR A 4 -10.30 -8.19 -3.38
N ALA A 5 -10.98 -7.04 -3.38
CA ALA A 5 -12.18 -6.84 -2.58
C ALA A 5 -13.28 -7.82 -3.01
N ILE A 6 -14.01 -8.35 -2.02
CA ILE A 6 -15.13 -9.26 -2.24
C ILE A 6 -16.44 -8.48 -2.47
N ILE A 7 -17.41 -9.11 -3.12
CA ILE A 7 -18.75 -8.55 -3.30
C ILE A 7 -19.34 -8.17 -1.92
N GLY A 8 -19.95 -6.99 -1.84
CA GLY A 8 -20.47 -6.40 -0.60
C GLY A 8 -19.45 -5.59 0.20
N THR A 9 -18.18 -5.54 -0.21
CA THR A 9 -17.18 -4.66 0.43
C THR A 9 -17.66 -3.21 0.38
N ARG A 10 -17.87 -2.61 1.55
CA ARG A 10 -18.22 -1.19 1.69
C ARG A 10 -16.96 -0.34 1.56
N PHE A 11 -17.00 0.69 0.72
CA PHE A 11 -15.80 1.49 0.43
C PHE A 11 -16.02 3.01 0.49
N GLY A 12 -17.26 3.46 0.73
CA GLY A 12 -17.56 4.87 0.86
C GLY A 12 -19.03 5.12 1.20
N THR A 13 -19.37 6.38 1.41
CA THR A 13 -20.74 6.82 1.64
C THR A 13 -20.94 8.17 0.97
N VAL A 14 -22.06 8.34 0.29
CA VAL A 14 -22.49 9.60 -0.31
C VAL A 14 -23.56 10.22 0.58
N TYR A 15 -23.50 11.54 0.73
CA TYR A 15 -24.46 12.31 1.49
C TYR A 15 -25.03 13.42 0.61
N ALA A 16 -26.34 13.63 0.73
CA ALA A 16 -27.06 14.78 0.22
C ALA A 16 -27.97 15.33 1.33
N THR A 17 -28.40 16.57 1.15
CA THR A 17 -29.32 17.26 2.05
C THR A 17 -30.44 17.85 1.23
N ASP A 18 -31.64 17.83 1.77
CA ASP A 18 -32.83 18.43 1.17
C ASP A 18 -33.31 19.63 2.01
N ALA A 19 -33.84 20.65 1.36
CA ALA A 19 -34.15 21.94 2.02
C ALA A 19 -35.47 21.90 2.81
N ASP A 20 -36.46 21.16 2.32
CA ASP A 20 -37.74 20.88 2.98
C ASP A 20 -37.71 19.58 3.80
N ASN A 21 -36.53 18.95 3.88
CA ASN A 21 -36.21 17.82 4.72
C ASN A 21 -37.00 16.56 4.33
N ASP A 22 -37.22 16.40 3.01
CA ASP A 22 -37.72 15.19 2.38
C ASP A 22 -36.75 14.01 2.49
N GLY A 23 -37.27 12.79 2.36
CA GLY A 23 -36.45 11.59 2.30
C GLY A 23 -35.62 11.57 1.02
N ILE A 24 -34.35 11.20 1.13
CA ILE A 24 -33.44 11.14 -0.02
C ILE A 24 -33.24 9.68 -0.45
N ILE A 25 -33.42 9.43 -1.75
CA ILE A 25 -33.20 8.15 -2.39
C ILE A 25 -31.98 8.25 -3.30
N TYR A 26 -30.96 7.43 -3.01
CA TYR A 26 -29.73 7.36 -3.80
C TYR A 26 -29.80 6.30 -4.91
N SER A 27 -29.14 6.58 -6.03
CA SER A 27 -28.91 5.62 -7.12
C SER A 27 -27.55 5.83 -7.77
N ILE A 28 -27.03 4.79 -8.44
CA ILE A 28 -25.70 4.81 -9.05
C ILE A 28 -25.75 4.22 -10.47
N SER A 29 -25.08 4.87 -11.42
CA SER A 29 -25.03 4.44 -12.82
C SER A 29 -23.88 3.45 -13.06
N SER A 30 -23.89 2.29 -12.40
CA SER A 30 -22.83 1.27 -12.55
C SER A 30 -23.37 -0.15 -12.44
N SER A 31 -22.73 -1.08 -13.16
CA SER A 31 -22.90 -2.51 -12.96
C SER A 31 -21.84 -3.11 -12.02
N GLN A 32 -20.69 -2.44 -11.84
CA GLN A 32 -19.57 -2.89 -11.00
C GLN A 32 -19.79 -2.52 -9.52
N PHE A 33 -20.51 -1.42 -9.26
CA PHE A 33 -20.75 -0.87 -7.93
C PHE A 33 -22.24 -0.69 -7.67
N SER A 34 -22.63 -0.78 -6.40
CA SER A 34 -23.98 -0.47 -5.94
C SER A 34 -23.94 0.58 -4.83
N ILE A 35 -25.09 1.22 -4.61
CA ILE A 35 -25.32 2.16 -3.52
C ILE A 35 -26.57 1.73 -2.76
N ASP A 36 -26.51 1.75 -1.43
CA ASP A 36 -27.70 1.61 -0.60
C ASP A 36 -28.59 2.85 -0.81
N PRO A 37 -29.85 2.69 -1.26
CA PRO A 37 -30.69 3.80 -1.62
C PRO A 37 -31.11 4.68 -0.44
N LEU A 38 -31.04 4.18 0.80
CA LEU A 38 -31.45 4.93 1.99
C LEU A 38 -30.26 5.48 2.77
N THR A 39 -29.15 4.74 2.80
CA THR A 39 -27.98 5.14 3.60
C THR A 39 -26.86 5.75 2.78
N GLY A 40 -26.93 5.71 1.45
CA GLY A 40 -25.88 6.21 0.56
C GLY A 40 -24.57 5.39 0.60
N ILE A 41 -24.56 4.21 1.22
CA ILE A 41 -23.35 3.38 1.37
C ILE A 41 -23.01 2.73 0.03
N LEU A 42 -21.79 2.97 -0.45
CA LEU A 42 -21.26 2.38 -1.67
C LEU A 42 -20.67 0.99 -1.40
N GLN A 43 -21.01 0.02 -2.24
CA GLN A 43 -20.60 -1.38 -2.14
C GLN A 43 -20.11 -1.93 -3.48
N LEU A 44 -19.19 -2.90 -3.41
CA LEU A 44 -18.74 -3.64 -4.58
C LEU A 44 -19.82 -4.64 -5.01
N GLN A 45 -20.28 -4.55 -6.26
CA GLN A 45 -21.32 -5.44 -6.82
C GLN A 45 -20.69 -6.64 -7.57
N GLN A 46 -19.50 -6.44 -8.16
CA GLN A 46 -18.78 -7.46 -8.92
C GLN A 46 -17.29 -7.46 -8.54
N THR A 47 -16.63 -8.62 -8.58
CA THR A 47 -15.18 -8.68 -8.33
C THR A 47 -14.39 -8.03 -9.47
N PHE A 48 -13.17 -7.58 -9.20
CA PHE A 48 -12.28 -7.13 -10.25
C PHE A 48 -11.57 -8.32 -10.90
N GLN A 49 -11.31 -8.18 -12.20
CA GLN A 49 -10.52 -9.12 -13.00
C GLN A 49 -9.22 -8.44 -13.41
N SER A 50 -8.23 -9.20 -13.88
CA SER A 50 -6.94 -8.64 -14.33
C SER A 50 -7.07 -7.62 -15.48
N SER A 51 -8.19 -7.61 -16.19
CA SER A 51 -8.53 -6.67 -17.26
C SER A 51 -9.40 -5.48 -16.80
N SER A 52 -9.77 -5.42 -15.53
CA SER A 52 -10.55 -4.31 -14.98
C SER A 52 -9.77 -2.99 -15.04
N ALA A 53 -10.50 -1.89 -15.18
CA ALA A 53 -9.90 -0.56 -15.16
C ALA A 53 -9.35 -0.25 -13.75
N SER A 54 -8.24 0.48 -13.68
CA SER A 54 -7.71 1.00 -12.41
C SER A 54 -8.52 2.17 -11.86
N GLN A 55 -9.37 2.77 -12.67
CA GLN A 55 -10.18 3.93 -12.30
C GLN A 55 -11.55 3.90 -12.99
N TYR A 56 -12.58 4.22 -12.22
CA TYR A 56 -13.96 4.31 -12.70
C TYR A 56 -14.53 5.69 -12.40
N PHE A 57 -15.27 6.25 -13.35
CA PHE A 57 -16.04 7.48 -13.21
C PHE A 57 -17.52 7.12 -13.25
N VAL A 58 -18.22 7.35 -12.15
CA VAL A 58 -19.60 6.87 -11.97
C VAL A 58 -20.49 8.02 -11.54
N SER A 59 -21.67 8.14 -12.17
CA SER A 59 -22.68 9.11 -11.74
C SER A 59 -23.47 8.55 -10.56
N VAL A 60 -23.57 9.34 -9.49
CA VAL A 60 -24.47 9.08 -8.36
C VAL A 60 -25.55 10.16 -8.37
N THR A 61 -26.80 9.73 -8.25
CA THR A 61 -27.96 10.61 -8.21
C THR A 61 -28.66 10.52 -6.86
N ALA A 62 -28.96 11.67 -6.28
CA ALA A 62 -29.85 11.80 -5.13
C ALA A 62 -31.18 12.39 -5.62
N SER A 63 -32.29 11.76 -5.26
CA SER A 63 -33.65 12.23 -5.54
C SER A 63 -34.38 12.40 -4.23
N ASP A 64 -35.12 13.50 -4.05
CA ASP A 64 -36.10 13.59 -2.97
C ASP A 64 -37.27 12.62 -3.24
N ASP A 65 -38.01 12.28 -2.17
CA ASP A 65 -39.18 11.41 -2.24
C ASP A 65 -40.51 12.19 -2.44
N GLY A 66 -40.45 13.52 -2.30
CA GLY A 66 -41.58 14.43 -2.49
C GLY A 66 -42.67 14.23 -1.44
N THR A 67 -42.34 13.90 -0.19
CA THR A 67 -43.33 13.48 0.80
C THR A 67 -43.77 14.57 1.79
N SER A 68 -43.01 15.66 1.91
CA SER A 68 -43.29 16.74 2.87
C SER A 68 -44.26 17.79 2.36
N CYS A 69 -44.57 17.84 1.06
CA CYS A 69 -45.54 18.79 0.57
C CYS A 69 -46.99 18.40 0.98
N LEU A 70 -47.65 19.31 1.69
CA LEU A 70 -49.06 19.23 2.10
C LEU A 70 -49.83 20.40 1.46
N PRO A 71 -51.13 20.22 1.09
CA PRO A 71 -52.00 19.08 1.36
C PRO A 71 -52.00 17.98 0.28
N ALA A 72 -51.30 18.17 -0.85
CA ALA A 72 -51.37 17.29 -2.01
C ALA A 72 -50.05 16.55 -2.27
N ARG A 73 -49.76 15.51 -1.48
CA ARG A 73 -48.56 14.67 -1.63
C ARG A 73 -48.35 14.12 -3.04
N SER A 74 -49.42 13.89 -3.80
CA SER A 74 -49.37 13.40 -5.19
C SER A 74 -48.94 14.46 -6.21
N ALA A 75 -48.83 15.73 -5.80
CA ALA A 75 -48.46 16.86 -6.66
C ALA A 75 -47.12 17.50 -6.27
N CYS A 76 -46.36 16.89 -5.35
CA CYS A 76 -45.06 17.42 -4.96
C CYS A 76 -44.07 17.26 -6.13
N PRO A 77 -43.43 18.36 -6.56
CA PRO A 77 -42.33 18.24 -7.52
C PRO A 77 -41.21 17.44 -6.86
N ARG A 78 -40.66 16.48 -7.60
CA ARG A 78 -39.46 15.76 -7.18
C ARG A 78 -38.23 16.35 -7.84
N PHE A 79 -37.24 16.67 -7.06
CA PHE A 79 -35.96 17.16 -7.53
C PHE A 79 -34.89 16.08 -7.42
N SER A 80 -33.95 16.14 -8.36
CA SER A 80 -32.79 15.27 -8.33
C SER A 80 -31.54 16.03 -8.72
N THR A 81 -30.43 15.61 -8.16
CA THR A 81 -29.10 16.13 -8.48
C THR A 81 -28.13 14.97 -8.67
N SER A 82 -27.18 15.13 -9.58
CA SER A 82 -26.19 14.11 -9.91
C SER A 82 -24.78 14.65 -9.80
N THR A 83 -23.87 13.81 -9.33
CA THR A 83 -22.43 14.10 -9.31
C THR A 83 -21.63 12.90 -9.79
N ILE A 84 -20.47 13.16 -10.37
CA ILE A 84 -19.53 12.12 -10.79
C ILE A 84 -18.55 11.87 -9.65
N ILE A 85 -18.46 10.61 -9.21
CA ILE A 85 -17.43 10.16 -8.27
C ILE A 85 -16.36 9.37 -9.01
N THR A 86 -15.11 9.55 -8.58
CA THR A 86 -13.97 8.78 -9.05
C THR A 86 -13.66 7.66 -8.06
N ILE A 87 -13.70 6.41 -8.54
CA ILE A 87 -13.38 5.23 -7.74
C ILE A 87 -12.06 4.66 -8.25
N ASN A 88 -11.03 4.73 -7.42
CA ASN A 88 -9.72 4.16 -7.72
C ASN A 88 -9.64 2.71 -7.22
N VAL A 89 -9.25 1.80 -8.10
CA VAL A 89 -8.92 0.41 -7.76
C VAL A 89 -7.43 0.31 -7.50
N THR A 90 -7.06 -0.05 -6.28
CA THR A 90 -5.67 -0.24 -5.88
C THR A 90 -5.30 -1.69 -6.14
N ALA A 91 -4.23 -1.90 -6.91
CA ALA A 91 -3.62 -3.21 -7.05
C ALA A 91 -3.20 -3.73 -5.67
N VAL A 92 -3.14 -5.05 -5.55
CA VAL A 92 -2.54 -5.71 -4.40
C VAL A 92 -1.18 -6.21 -4.85
N ASN A 93 -0.15 -5.89 -4.07
CA ASN A 93 1.18 -6.47 -4.26
C ASN A 93 1.07 -8.01 -4.26
N LYS A 94 1.32 -8.65 -5.41
CA LYS A 94 1.07 -10.09 -5.63
C LYS A 94 2.30 -10.91 -5.29
N ARG A 95 3.46 -10.27 -5.22
CA ARG A 95 4.75 -10.89 -5.00
C ARG A 95 5.42 -10.21 -3.83
N SER A 96 6.59 -10.71 -3.49
CA SER A 96 7.39 -10.13 -2.43
C SER A 96 8.83 -10.09 -2.92
N PRO A 97 9.62 -9.10 -2.47
CA PRO A 97 10.98 -8.96 -2.95
C PRO A 97 11.80 -10.23 -2.67
N GLN A 98 12.50 -10.73 -3.69
CA GLN A 98 13.33 -11.93 -3.60
C GLN A 98 14.81 -11.60 -3.77
N PHE A 99 15.66 -12.18 -2.93
CA PHE A 99 17.11 -12.10 -3.10
C PHE A 99 17.55 -12.97 -4.29
N LEU A 100 18.23 -12.37 -5.26
CA LEU A 100 18.75 -13.07 -6.45
C LEU A 100 20.09 -13.75 -6.17
N ASN A 101 20.92 -13.14 -5.33
CA ASN A 101 22.31 -13.56 -5.13
C ASN A 101 22.60 -14.11 -3.73
N LYS A 102 21.59 -14.17 -2.85
CA LYS A 102 21.68 -14.67 -1.48
C LYS A 102 20.43 -15.45 -1.13
N LYS A 103 20.55 -16.43 -0.24
CA LYS A 103 19.39 -17.08 0.38
C LYS A 103 18.97 -16.28 1.62
N CYS A 104 17.66 -16.14 1.83
CA CYS A 104 17.16 -15.57 3.08
C CYS A 104 17.67 -16.40 4.28
N GLY A 105 18.17 -15.73 5.32
CA GLY A 105 18.79 -16.38 6.48
C GLY A 105 20.23 -16.88 6.27
N SER A 106 20.88 -16.54 5.15
CA SER A 106 22.30 -16.85 4.96
C SER A 106 23.23 -15.99 5.81
N THR A 107 24.29 -16.58 6.34
CA THR A 107 25.36 -15.90 7.07
C THR A 107 26.44 -15.38 6.11
N VAL A 108 27.00 -14.22 6.42
CA VAL A 108 28.16 -13.64 5.71
C VAL A 108 29.31 -13.52 6.70
N SER A 109 30.46 -14.11 6.36
CA SER A 109 31.71 -14.00 7.13
C SER A 109 32.63 -12.98 6.47
N PHE A 110 33.33 -12.20 7.28
CA PHE A 110 34.30 -11.20 6.84
C PHE A 110 35.43 -11.07 7.88
N TYR A 111 36.58 -10.55 7.46
CA TYR A 111 37.71 -10.30 8.35
C TYR A 111 37.49 -9.04 9.18
N GLU A 112 37.90 -9.05 10.45
CA GLU A 112 37.88 -7.87 11.32
C GLU A 112 38.84 -6.78 10.82
N SER A 113 39.95 -7.16 10.21
CA SER A 113 40.97 -6.25 9.66
C SER A 113 40.52 -5.48 8.40
N ASN A 114 39.23 -5.47 8.07
CA ASN A 114 38.70 -4.71 6.95
C ASN A 114 38.74 -3.21 7.25
N ALA A 115 39.24 -2.44 6.27
CA ALA A 115 39.23 -0.98 6.36
C ALA A 115 37.80 -0.42 6.40
N ILE A 116 37.66 0.82 6.89
CA ILE A 116 36.39 1.57 6.84
C ILE A 116 35.94 1.71 5.38
N GLY A 117 34.65 1.47 5.11
CA GLY A 117 34.06 1.50 3.79
C GLY A 117 34.29 0.24 2.94
N ALA A 118 34.92 -0.80 3.50
CA ALA A 118 35.14 -2.08 2.79
C ALA A 118 33.82 -2.75 2.40
N ASN A 119 33.80 -3.37 1.22
CA ASN A 119 32.63 -4.12 0.73
C ASN A 119 32.55 -5.48 1.42
N ILE A 120 31.55 -5.67 2.28
CA ILE A 120 31.31 -6.96 2.95
C ILE A 120 30.52 -7.89 2.03
N THR A 121 29.42 -7.40 1.47
CA THR A 121 28.63 -8.18 0.53
C THR A 121 27.74 -7.30 -0.33
N THR A 122 27.31 -7.84 -1.46
CA THR A 122 26.29 -7.24 -2.32
C THR A 122 24.98 -7.99 -2.12
N LEU A 123 23.89 -7.24 -1.97
CA LEU A 123 22.53 -7.75 -1.93
C LEU A 123 21.81 -7.29 -3.20
N THR A 124 21.33 -8.25 -3.99
CA THR A 124 20.50 -7.96 -5.17
C THR A 124 19.12 -8.55 -4.92
N VAL A 125 18.12 -7.70 -4.98
CA VAL A 125 16.71 -8.02 -4.70
C VAL A 125 15.88 -7.69 -5.93
N PHE A 126 14.88 -8.52 -6.21
CA PHE A 126 14.00 -8.41 -7.37
C PHE A 126 12.54 -8.54 -6.95
N ASP A 127 11.69 -7.70 -7.53
CA ASP A 127 10.23 -7.72 -7.40
C ASP A 127 9.62 -7.26 -8.73
N ASP A 128 8.89 -8.13 -9.42
CA ASP A 128 8.35 -7.85 -10.75
C ASP A 128 6.93 -7.29 -10.75
N ASP A 129 6.43 -6.86 -9.60
CA ASP A 129 5.23 -6.06 -9.56
C ASP A 129 5.46 -4.64 -10.11
N ARG A 130 4.37 -3.99 -10.54
CA ARG A 130 4.41 -2.71 -11.27
C ARG A 130 4.15 -1.53 -10.32
N GLY A 131 4.71 -0.37 -10.66
CA GLY A 131 4.44 0.87 -9.91
C GLY A 131 5.05 0.84 -8.51
N GLU A 132 4.31 1.29 -7.51
CA GLU A 132 4.77 1.29 -6.12
C GLU A 132 4.97 -0.12 -5.54
N ASP A 133 4.19 -1.11 -6.01
CA ASP A 133 4.26 -2.48 -5.51
C ASP A 133 5.61 -3.17 -5.82
N GLY A 134 6.31 -2.74 -6.87
CA GLY A 134 7.67 -3.21 -7.22
C GLY A 134 8.80 -2.34 -6.67
N GLN A 135 8.52 -1.34 -5.84
CA GLN A 135 9.57 -0.54 -5.20
C GLN A 135 10.16 -1.30 -4.02
N ILE A 136 11.47 -1.53 -4.09
CA ILE A 136 12.18 -2.31 -3.08
C ILE A 136 12.93 -1.37 -2.16
N ALA A 137 12.89 -1.57 -0.84
CA ALA A 137 13.78 -0.92 0.11
C ALA A 137 14.59 -1.96 0.90
N ILE A 138 15.91 -1.76 1.00
CA ILE A 138 16.81 -2.66 1.74
C ILE A 138 17.31 -1.91 2.98
N SER A 139 16.93 -2.37 4.17
CA SER A 139 17.30 -1.74 5.43
C SER A 139 17.66 -2.78 6.49
N PHE A 140 18.36 -2.34 7.54
CA PHE A 140 18.49 -3.14 8.75
C PHE A 140 17.20 -3.05 9.58
N PRO A 141 16.82 -4.12 10.31
CA PRO A 141 15.76 -4.04 11.30
C PRO A 141 16.07 -2.94 12.32
N SER A 142 15.06 -2.22 12.80
CA SER A 142 15.21 -1.39 13.99
C SER A 142 15.53 -2.26 15.22
N GLU A 143 16.09 -1.64 16.26
CA GLU A 143 16.87 -2.24 17.38
C GLU A 143 16.25 -3.43 18.18
N GLN A 144 15.07 -3.95 17.83
CA GLN A 144 14.41 -5.05 18.55
C GLN A 144 14.62 -6.45 17.93
N SER A 145 15.20 -6.55 16.73
CA SER A 145 15.48 -7.86 16.13
C SER A 145 16.90 -8.32 16.48
N ARG A 146 16.95 -9.07 17.58
CA ARG A 146 18.09 -9.81 18.15
C ARG A 146 18.93 -10.51 17.09
N THR A 147 19.98 -9.87 16.59
CA THR A 147 21.10 -10.58 15.95
C THR A 147 21.98 -11.12 17.05
N THR A 148 22.05 -12.44 17.20
CA THR A 148 23.11 -13.07 17.98
C THR A 148 24.42 -12.93 17.20
N VAL A 149 25.15 -11.84 17.41
CA VAL A 149 26.58 -11.77 17.09
C VAL A 149 27.26 -12.56 18.20
N SER A 150 27.63 -13.80 17.90
CA SER A 150 28.05 -14.76 18.93
C SER A 150 29.41 -14.45 19.57
N ASP A 151 30.23 -13.55 19.02
CA ASP A 151 31.61 -13.36 19.51
C ASP A 151 32.17 -11.92 19.43
N LEU A 152 31.39 -10.88 19.74
CA LEU A 152 31.98 -9.56 20.01
C LEU A 152 31.38 -8.93 21.26
N ARG A 153 32.23 -8.67 22.26
CA ARG A 153 31.94 -7.91 23.48
C ARG A 153 31.72 -6.40 23.23
N ASN A 154 31.21 -6.02 22.07
CA ASN A 154 30.87 -4.63 21.79
C ASN A 154 29.65 -4.54 20.86
N THR A 155 28.50 -4.29 21.46
CA THR A 155 27.27 -3.88 20.78
C THR A 155 27.50 -2.60 19.98
N ALA A 156 27.14 -2.56 18.70
CA ALA A 156 26.27 -1.51 18.13
C ALA A 156 26.17 -1.62 16.60
N TYR A 157 24.97 -1.40 16.08
CA TYR A 157 24.64 -1.22 14.66
C TYR A 157 25.39 -0.06 13.97
N SER A 158 26.25 0.67 14.70
CA SER A 158 27.12 1.73 14.20
C SER A 158 28.29 1.23 13.36
N GLN A 159 28.49 -0.09 13.25
CA GLN A 159 29.65 -0.70 12.60
C GLN A 159 29.47 -0.96 11.11
N PHE A 160 28.25 -0.92 10.59
CA PHE A 160 27.94 -1.16 9.18
C PHE A 160 26.91 -0.16 8.66
N TYR A 161 26.92 0.03 7.35
CA TYR A 161 25.86 0.75 6.65
C TYR A 161 25.54 0.10 5.31
N ILE A 162 24.33 0.37 4.82
CA ILE A 162 23.86 -0.11 3.52
C ILE A 162 23.97 1.04 2.53
N GLN A 163 24.87 0.90 1.56
CA GLN A 163 24.91 1.79 0.41
C GLN A 163 23.91 1.28 -0.63
N GLN A 164 22.76 1.94 -0.74
CA GLN A 164 21.78 1.62 -1.77
C GLN A 164 22.24 2.16 -3.13
N LEU A 165 22.15 1.31 -4.16
CA LEU A 165 22.35 1.72 -5.55
C LEU A 165 21.00 2.10 -6.19
N PRO A 166 21.00 2.85 -7.31
CA PRO A 166 19.79 3.14 -8.06
C PRO A 166 19.03 1.86 -8.42
N GLN A 167 17.71 1.89 -8.27
CA GLN A 167 16.86 0.81 -8.74
C GLN A 167 16.81 0.85 -10.28
N THR A 168 16.97 -0.30 -10.92
CA THR A 168 16.89 -0.45 -12.38
C THR A 168 15.75 -1.40 -12.71
N GLY A 169 14.62 -0.84 -13.17
CA GLY A 169 13.40 -1.59 -13.40
C GLY A 169 12.91 -2.28 -12.11
N THR A 170 12.79 -3.60 -12.17
CA THR A 170 12.29 -4.48 -11.08
C THR A 170 13.39 -4.97 -10.13
N THR A 171 14.64 -4.52 -10.33
CA THR A 171 15.80 -4.98 -9.54
C THR A 171 16.42 -3.84 -8.76
N ARG A 172 16.73 -4.10 -7.48
CA ARG A 172 17.49 -3.19 -6.63
C ARG A 172 18.74 -3.87 -6.08
N THR A 173 19.86 -3.16 -6.14
CA THR A 173 21.12 -3.62 -5.56
C THR A 173 21.54 -2.70 -4.42
N ALA A 174 22.06 -3.28 -3.36
CA ALA A 174 22.72 -2.55 -2.28
C ALA A 174 24.01 -3.24 -1.86
N VAL A 175 24.96 -2.46 -1.35
CA VAL A 175 26.24 -2.95 -0.85
C VAL A 175 26.29 -2.73 0.65
N LEU A 176 26.52 -3.81 1.39
CA LEU A 176 26.82 -3.76 2.81
C LEU A 176 28.29 -3.38 2.99
N ARG A 177 28.54 -2.33 3.78
CA ARG A 177 29.89 -1.81 4.04
C ARG A 177 30.18 -1.63 5.52
N THR A 178 31.46 -1.65 5.86
CA THR A 178 31.95 -1.29 7.20
C THR A 178 31.86 0.22 7.41
N ASN A 179 31.46 0.64 8.61
CA ASN A 179 31.43 2.04 9.05
C ASN A 179 32.55 2.35 10.05
N ILE A 180 33.18 1.32 10.62
CA ILE A 180 34.33 1.43 11.52
C ILE A 180 35.44 0.46 11.10
N SER A 181 36.63 0.65 11.64
CA SER A 181 37.69 -0.37 11.65
C SER A 181 37.48 -1.26 12.87
N PHE A 182 37.66 -2.58 12.72
CA PHE A 182 37.57 -3.54 13.83
C PHE A 182 38.96 -3.96 14.32
N ASP A 183 39.90 -3.01 14.37
CA ASP A 183 41.30 -3.31 14.68
C ASP A 183 41.40 -4.03 16.04
N TYR A 184 42.07 -5.17 16.02
CA TYR A 184 42.24 -6.08 17.14
C TYR A 184 43.22 -5.45 18.12
N ASP A 185 42.84 -5.35 19.40
CA ASP A 185 43.74 -4.92 20.47
C ASP A 185 45.05 -5.71 20.38
N ALA A 186 46.17 -5.00 20.21
CA ALA A 186 47.51 -5.60 20.21
C ALA A 186 47.69 -6.48 21.47
N PRO A 187 48.34 -7.66 21.36
CA PRO A 187 48.59 -8.47 22.54
C PRO A 187 49.38 -7.64 23.55
N VAL A 188 48.81 -7.51 24.76
CA VAL A 188 49.51 -6.92 25.90
C VAL A 188 50.59 -7.93 26.29
N ASP A 189 51.84 -7.59 26.01
CA ASP A 189 53.04 -8.33 26.47
C ASP A 189 53.09 -8.45 28.00
#